data_AF-A0A971CKT8-F1
#
_entry.id   AF-A0A971CKT8-F1
#
_cell.length_a   1.000
_cell.length_b   1.000
_cell.length_c   1.000
_cell.angle_alpha   90.00
_cell.angle_beta   90.00
_cell.angle_gamma   90.00
#
_symmetry.space_group_name_H-M   'P 1'
#
loop_
_entity.id
_entity.type
_entity.pdbx_description
1 polymer ?
#
loop_
_entity_poly.entity_id
_entity_poly.type
_entity_poly.pdbx_seq_one_letter_code
_entity_poly.pdbx_strand_id
1 'polypeptide(L)' 'MEVPETITCVDCGQPAHRLSHPPEEGWEIGDYVAYRCSGCNDRWDLVVCDEDAPPPFPSYASEFRALREERSAPPAPDS' A
#
# COMPACT_ATOMS: atom_id res chain seq x y z
N MET A 1 -5.84 4.49 -15.51
CA MET A 1 -5.74 4.80 -14.06
C MET A 1 -4.58 5.75 -13.80
N GLU A 2 -4.65 6.62 -12.78
CA GLU A 2 -3.50 7.42 -12.38
C GLU A 2 -2.65 6.61 -11.38
N VAL A 3 -1.40 6.32 -11.75
CA VAL A 3 -0.44 5.64 -10.88
C VAL A 3 0.56 6.68 -10.40
N PRO A 4 0.77 6.83 -9.07
CA PRO A 4 1.58 7.91 -8.53
C PRO A 4 3.06 7.76 -8.90
N GLU A 5 3.75 8.87 -9.12
CA GLU A 5 5.19 8.87 -9.38
C GLU A 5 6.02 8.55 -8.14
N THR A 6 5.46 8.74 -6.95
CA THR A 6 6.12 8.49 -5.66
C THR A 6 5.16 7.83 -4.67
N ILE A 7 5.67 6.87 -3.91
CA ILE A 7 4.98 6.23 -2.79
C ILE A 7 5.81 6.35 -1.51
N THR A 8 5.20 6.10 -0.35
CA THR A 8 5.93 5.95 0.91
C THR A 8 6.48 4.53 1.03
N CYS A 9 7.79 4.38 1.28
CA CYS A 9 8.38 3.08 1.53
C CYS A 9 7.88 2.47 2.85
N VAL A 10 7.39 1.24 2.82
CA VAL A 10 6.85 0.54 4.00
C VAL A 10 7.93 0.22 5.04
N ASP A 11 9.18 0.02 4.60
CA ASP A 11 10.28 -0.38 5.50
C ASP A 11 10.93 0.80 6.21
N CYS A 12 11.13 1.94 5.53
CA CYS A 12 11.90 3.06 6.08
C CYS A 12 11.18 4.41 6.07
N GLY A 13 9.94 4.48 5.56
CA GLY A 13 9.12 5.68 5.51
C GLY A 13 9.58 6.78 4.55
N GLN A 14 10.74 6.63 3.89
CA GLN A 14 11.25 7.59 2.91
C GLN A 14 10.54 7.46 1.55
N PRO A 15 10.58 8.49 0.69
CA PRO A 15 9.99 8.43 -0.65
C PRO A 15 10.61 7.32 -1.50
N ALA A 16 9.76 6.54 -2.18
CA ALA A 16 10.16 5.63 -3.25
C ALA A 16 9.60 6.10 -4.59
N HIS A 17 10.46 6.20 -5.59
CA HIS A 17 10.13 6.79 -6.89
C HIS A 17 9.88 5.71 -7.94
N ARG A 18 8.89 5.94 -8.80
CA ARG A 18 8.51 5.01 -9.86
C ARG A 18 9.65 4.85 -10.86
N LEU A 19 9.97 3.60 -11.17
CA LEU A 19 10.92 3.20 -12.20
C LEU A 19 10.24 2.83 -13.52
N SER A 20 9.03 2.27 -13.46
CA SER A 20 8.28 1.90 -14.66
C SER A 20 7.78 3.15 -15.41
N HIS A 21 7.89 3.13 -16.73
CA HIS A 21 7.26 4.14 -17.58
C HIS A 21 5.77 3.82 -17.77
N PRO A 22 4.89 4.83 -17.82
CA PRO A 22 3.49 4.64 -18.21
C PRO A 22 3.37 3.97 -19.58
N PRO A 23 2.48 2.98 -19.74
CA PRO A 23 2.11 2.46 -21.05
C PRO A 23 1.48 3.56 -21.91
N GLU A 24 1.54 3.42 -23.24
CA GLU A 24 0.99 4.41 -24.18
C GLU A 24 -0.52 4.63 -23.98
N GLU A 25 -1.25 3.56 -23.70
CA GLU A 25 -2.71 3.58 -23.45
C GLU A 25 -3.05 3.92 -21.98
N GLY A 26 -2.03 4.14 -21.15
CA GLY A 26 -2.16 4.33 -19.71
C GLY A 26 -2.15 3.02 -18.92
N TRP A 27 -2.24 3.13 -17.60
CA TRP A 27 -2.22 1.99 -16.69
C TRP A 27 -3.57 1.28 -16.57
N GLU A 28 -3.53 -0.04 -16.55
CA GLU A 28 -4.66 -0.94 -16.32
C GLU A 28 -4.55 -1.68 -14.98
N ILE A 29 -5.68 -2.12 -14.43
CA ILE A 29 -5.70 -2.95 -13.22
C ILE A 29 -5.01 -4.29 -13.52
N GLY A 30 -4.11 -4.71 -12.65
CA GLY A 30 -3.30 -5.91 -12.81
C GLY A 30 -1.91 -5.64 -13.37
N ASP A 31 -1.65 -4.45 -13.92
CA ASP A 31 -0.31 -4.05 -14.35
C ASP A 31 0.67 -4.02 -13.16
N TYR A 32 1.95 -4.24 -13.44
CA TYR A 32 3.02 -4.14 -12.43
C TYR A 32 3.79 -2.83 -12.57
N VAL A 33 4.01 -2.17 -11.44
CA VAL A 33 4.73 -0.91 -11.33
C VAL A 33 5.88 -1.07 -10.35
N ALA A 34 7.09 -0.82 -10.82
CA ALA A 34 8.29 -0.87 -10.00
C ALA A 34 8.59 0.50 -9.37
N TYR A 35 8.97 0.51 -8.10
CA TYR A 35 9.44 1.68 -7.35
C TYR A 35 10.79 1.37 -6.69
N ARG A 36 11.61 2.41 -6.47
CA ARG A 36 12.86 2.31 -5.69
C ARG A 36 12.91 3.39 -4.61
N CYS A 37 13.19 2.96 -3.38
CA CYS A 37 13.30 3.87 -2.24
C CYS A 37 14.58 4.71 -2.28
N SER A 38 14.45 6.00 -2.01
CA SER A 38 15.58 6.93 -1.85
C SER A 38 16.36 6.73 -0.54
N GLY A 39 15.73 6.13 0.48
CA GLY A 39 16.32 5.88 1.79
C GLY A 39 17.02 4.53 1.91
N CYS A 40 16.28 3.43 1.81
CA CYS A 40 16.84 2.08 1.99
C CYS A 40 17.35 1.44 0.68
N ASN A 41 17.11 2.05 -0.47
CA ASN A 41 17.44 1.51 -1.81
C ASN A 41 16.73 0.19 -2.19
N ASP A 42 15.78 -0.26 -1.37
CA ASP A 42 14.94 -1.40 -1.70
C ASP A 42 14.00 -1.11 -2.87
N ARG A 43 13.61 -2.18 -3.56
CA ARG A 43 12.71 -2.17 -4.71
C ARG A 43 11.36 -2.77 -4.32
N TRP A 44 10.30 -2.12 -4.79
CA TRP A 44 8.93 -2.58 -4.64
C TRP A 44 8.29 -2.79 -6.00
N ASP A 45 7.75 -3.97 -6.25
CA ASP A 45 6.94 -4.28 -7.43
C ASP A 45 5.48 -4.40 -6.97
N LEU A 46 4.66 -3.43 -7.34
CA LEU A 46 3.27 -3.32 -6.91
C LEU A 46 2.33 -3.59 -8.07
N VAL A 47 1.19 -4.20 -7.78
CA VAL A 47 0.11 -4.42 -8.76
C VAL A 47 -0.82 -3.22 -8.73
N VAL A 48 -1.14 -2.66 -9.89
CA VAL A 48 -2.16 -1.63 -10.04
C VAL A 48 -3.51 -2.22 -9.65
N CYS A 49 -4.16 -1.65 -8.64
CA CYS A 49 -5.44 -2.09 -8.12
C CYS A 49 -6.43 -0.93 -8.04
N ASP A 50 -7.71 -1.26 -7.99
CA ASP A 50 -8.75 -0.30 -7.66
C ASP A 50 -8.67 0.04 -6.16
N GLU A 51 -8.55 1.34 -5.84
CA GLU A 51 -8.43 1.83 -4.46
C GLU A 51 -9.69 1.59 -3.63
N ASP A 52 -10.86 1.56 -4.28
CA ASP A 52 -12.15 1.36 -3.62
C ASP A 52 -12.57 -0.12 -3.56
N ALA A 53 -11.85 -1.00 -4.28
CA ALA A 53 -12.16 -2.42 -4.30
C ALA A 53 -11.60 -3.13 -3.05
N PRO A 54 -12.35 -4.09 -2.48
CA PRO A 54 -11.78 -4.98 -1.48
C PRO A 54 -10.61 -5.76 -2.11
N PRO A 55 -9.54 -6.03 -1.36
CA PRO A 55 -8.43 -6.81 -1.88
C PRO A 55 -8.96 -8.20 -2.30
N PRO A 56 -8.45 -8.78 -3.41
CA PRO A 56 -8.91 -10.08 -3.89
C PRO A 56 -8.54 -11.24 -2.93
N PHE A 57 -7.76 -10.95 -1.89
CA PHE A 57 -7.38 -11.84 -0.81
C PHE A 57 -7.54 -11.15 0.55
N PRO A 58 -7.79 -11.92 1.63
CA PRO A 58 -7.81 -11.39 2.99
C PRO A 58 -6.48 -10.68 3.33
N SER A 59 -6.57 -9.46 3.85
CA SER A 59 -5.41 -8.76 4.40
C SER A 59 -5.22 -9.15 5.86
N TYR A 60 -4.29 -10.06 6.12
CA TYR A 60 -3.90 -10.40 7.50
C TYR A 60 -3.43 -9.18 8.30
N ALA A 61 -2.86 -8.17 7.63
CA ALA A 61 -2.48 -6.91 8.27
C ALA A 61 -3.70 -6.15 8.80
N SER A 62 -4.82 -6.16 8.05
CA SER A 62 -6.08 -5.54 8.48
C SER A 62 -6.70 -6.29 9.66
N GLU A 63 -6.73 -7.63 9.59
CA GLU A 63 -7.20 -8.48 10.70
C GLU A 63 -6.38 -8.22 11.98
N PHE A 64 -5.06 -8.16 11.84
CA PHE A 64 -4.16 -7.90 12.97
C PHE A 64 -4.34 -6.49 13.57
N ARG A 65 -4.57 -5.46 12.75
CA ARG A 65 -4.88 -4.11 13.25
C ARG A 65 -6.18 -4.10 14.06
N ALA A 66 -7.24 -4.72 13.54
CA ALA A 66 -8.52 -4.80 14.24
C ALA A 66 -8.39 -5.47 15.62
N LEU A 67 -7.69 -6.61 15.69
CA LEU A 67 -7.43 -7.32 16.95
C LEU A 67 -6.61 -6.47 17.94
N ARG A 68 -5.65 -5.68 17.44
CA ARG A 68 -4.87 -4.78 18.30
C ARG A 68 -5.70 -3.63 18.84
N GLU A 69 -6.58 -3.05 18.03
CA GLU A 69 -7.49 -1.98 18.43
C GLU A 69 -8.48 -2.46 19.50
N GLU A 70 -9.10 -3.63 19.30
CA GLU A 70 -9.98 -4.26 20.29
C GLU A 70 -9.28 -4.45 21.63
N ARG A 71 -8.02 -4.93 21.60
CA ARG A 71 -7.20 -5.11 22.81
C ARG A 71 -6.72 -3.80 23.44
N SER A 72 -6.69 -2.71 22.68
CA SER A 72 -6.21 -1.39 23.15
C SER A 72 -7.34 -0.46 23.57
N ALA A 73 -8.59 -0.84 23.31
CA ALA A 73 -9.76 -0.05 23.69
C ALA A 73 -9.84 0.09 25.22
N PRO A 74 -10.00 1.31 25.76
CA PRO A 74 -10.22 1.49 27.19
C PRO A 74 -11.51 0.78 27.61
N PRO A 75 -11.61 0.28 28.85
CA PRO A 75 -12.86 -0.26 29.36
C PRO A 75 -13.97 0.78 29.22
N ALA A 76 -15.17 0.34 28.84
CA ALA A 76 -16.34 1.22 28.77
C ALA A 76 -16.53 1.94 30.11
N PRO A 77 -16.93 3.23 30.12
CA PRO A 77 -17.16 3.95 31.37
C PRO A 77 -18.26 3.26 32.19
N ASP A 78 -18.05 3.15 33.49
CA ASP A 78 -19.04 2.60 34.43
C ASP A 78 -20.33 3.44 34.36
N SER A 79 -21.47 2.77 34.22
CA SER A 79 -22.80 3.39 34.11
C SER A 79 -23.37 3.83 35.45
#